data_AF-A0A5J4R0D0-F1
#
_entry.id   AF-A0A5J4R0D0-F1
#
_cell.length_a   1.000
_cell.length_b   1.000
_cell.length_c   1.000
_cell.angle_alpha   90.00
_cell.angle_beta   90.00
_cell.angle_gamma   90.00
#
_symmetry.space_group_name_H-M   'P 1'
#
loop_
_entity.id
_entity.type
_entity.pdbx_description
1 polymer ?
#
loop_
_entity_poly.entity_id
_entity_poly.type
_entity_poly.pdbx_seq_one_letter_code
_entity_poly.pdbx_strand_id
1 'polypeptide(L)'
;MYRQAIKHYLHTHGHQHIHLKSVLFDMDGVLFDSMPNHANAWHKAMKAHNLDLSFEEAYLHEGRTGADTINIIYKRQLNREASPEEIETMYHDKTVEFNKYPLAERMPGTKDLL
;
A
#
# COMPACT_ATOMS: atom_id res chain seq x y z
N MET A 1 -12.00 -17.46 18.43
CA MET A 1 -11.78 -16.53 17.29
C MET A 1 -11.45 -17.27 15.99
N TYR A 2 -10.27 -17.89 15.81
CA TYR A 2 -9.87 -18.46 14.51
C TYR A 2 -10.72 -19.64 14.00
N ARG A 3 -11.16 -20.55 14.88
CA ARG A 3 -12.02 -21.69 14.47
C ARG A 3 -13.35 -21.24 13.85
N GLN A 4 -13.92 -20.14 14.33
CA GLN A 4 -15.18 -19.60 13.80
C GLN A 4 -14.96 -18.96 12.43
N ALA A 5 -13.87 -18.21 12.26
CA ALA A 5 -13.47 -17.65 10.96
C ALA A 5 -13.23 -18.75 9.91
N ILE A 6 -12.51 -19.82 10.27
CA ILE A 6 -12.27 -20.97 9.38
C ILE A 6 -13.60 -21.62 8.99
N LYS A 7 -14.48 -21.92 9.96
CA LYS A 7 -15.79 -22.52 9.67
C LYS A 7 -16.63 -21.64 8.75
N HIS A 8 -16.66 -20.33 9.00
CA HIS A 8 -17.39 -19.39 8.17
C HIS A 8 -16.84 -19.36 6.74
N TYR A 9 -15.52 -19.22 6.57
CA TYR A 9 -14.88 -19.24 5.26
C TYR A 9 -15.20 -20.54 4.48
N LEU A 10 -15.05 -21.70 5.13
CA LEU A 10 -15.32 -23.00 4.54
C LEU A 10 -16.78 -23.13 4.08
N HIS A 11 -17.74 -22.69 4.92
CA HIS A 11 -19.15 -22.70 4.57
C HIS A 11 -19.46 -21.76 3.40
N THR A 12 -18.99 -20.52 3.46
CA THR A 12 -19.26 -19.49 2.42
C THR A 12 -18.72 -19.90 1.05
N HIS A 13 -17.61 -20.64 1.00
CA HIS A 13 -16.96 -21.03 -0.25
C HIS A 13 -17.16 -22.51 -0.62
N GLY A 14 -17.97 -23.27 0.13
CA GLY A 14 -18.28 -24.67 -0.18
C GLY A 14 -17.09 -25.64 -0.02
N HIS A 15 -16.16 -25.35 0.87
CA HIS A 15 -14.99 -26.19 1.15
C HIS A 15 -15.19 -27.02 2.41
N GLN A 16 -14.66 -28.25 2.45
CA GLN A 16 -14.75 -29.10 3.64
C GLN A 16 -13.63 -28.83 4.66
N HIS A 17 -12.44 -28.43 4.19
CA HIS A 17 -11.27 -28.17 5.02
C HIS A 17 -10.24 -27.30 4.28
N ILE A 18 -9.37 -26.64 5.04
CA ILE A 18 -8.19 -25.92 4.51
C ILE A 18 -7.00 -26.89 4.51
N HIS A 19 -6.49 -27.20 3.32
CA HIS A 19 -5.19 -27.87 3.16
C HIS A 19 -4.10 -26.83 2.97
N LEU A 20 -3.54 -26.35 4.08
CA LEU A 20 -2.53 -25.29 4.01
C LEU A 20 -1.25 -25.80 3.32
N LYS A 21 -0.95 -25.26 2.14
CA LYS A 21 0.27 -25.56 1.36
C LYS A 21 1.12 -24.33 1.08
N SER A 22 0.54 -23.14 1.21
CA SER A 22 1.19 -21.87 0.97
C SER A 22 0.62 -20.81 1.91
N VAL A 23 1.45 -19.80 2.19
CA VAL A 23 1.06 -18.58 2.88
C VAL A 23 1.52 -17.42 1.99
N LEU A 24 0.60 -16.51 1.68
CA LEU A 24 0.86 -15.33 0.85
C LEU A 24 1.02 -14.14 1.79
N PHE A 25 2.19 -13.52 1.78
CA PHE A 25 2.48 -12.33 2.56
C PHE A 25 2.47 -11.11 1.65
N ASP A 26 1.82 -10.05 2.09
CA ASP A 26 2.11 -8.71 1.57
C ASP A 26 3.53 -8.29 1.99
N MET A 27 4.09 -7.24 1.38
CA MET A 27 5.45 -6.79 1.63
C MET A 27 5.50 -5.59 2.59
N ASP A 28 4.90 -4.49 2.18
CA ASP A 28 4.91 -3.25 2.95
C ASP A 28 3.96 -3.38 4.15
N GLY A 29 4.39 -2.94 5.34
CA GLY A 29 3.61 -3.10 6.57
C GLY A 29 3.51 -4.54 7.12
N VAL A 30 4.01 -5.54 6.39
CA VAL A 30 3.99 -6.97 6.78
C VAL A 30 5.39 -7.57 6.88
N LEU A 31 6.21 -7.48 5.83
CA LEU A 31 7.61 -7.94 5.87
C LEU A 31 8.55 -6.84 6.33
N PHE A 32 8.31 -5.60 5.88
CA PHE A 32 9.11 -4.42 6.21
C PHE A 32 8.25 -3.34 6.86
N ASP A 33 8.81 -2.64 7.85
CA ASP A 33 8.23 -1.43 8.42
C ASP A 33 8.50 -0.23 7.50
N SER A 34 7.99 -0.32 6.27
CA SER A 34 8.24 0.62 5.17
C SER A 34 7.13 1.66 5.01
N MET A 35 5.95 1.42 5.58
CA MET A 35 4.79 2.30 5.40
C MET A 35 4.99 3.73 5.92
N PRO A 36 5.71 3.99 7.03
CA PRO A 36 6.06 5.36 7.40
C PRO A 36 6.81 6.10 6.27
N ASN A 37 7.77 5.44 5.61
CA ASN A 37 8.50 6.03 4.49
C ASN A 37 7.60 6.23 3.27
N HIS A 38 6.71 5.29 2.96
CA HIS A 38 5.76 5.42 1.87
C HIS A 38 4.78 6.57 2.07
N ALA A 39 4.17 6.68 3.26
CA ALA A 39 3.25 7.77 3.58
C ALA A 39 3.95 9.13 3.47
N ASN A 40 5.18 9.25 3.99
CA ASN A 40 5.97 10.47 3.88
C ASN A 40 6.34 10.84 2.45
N ALA A 41 6.77 9.86 1.65
CA ALA A 41 7.12 10.08 0.25
C ALA A 41 5.92 10.52 -0.59
N TRP A 42 4.78 9.84 -0.42
CA TRP A 42 3.53 10.20 -1.09
C TRP A 42 3.05 11.59 -0.71
N HIS A 43 2.99 11.91 0.59
CA HIS A 43 2.57 13.23 1.08
C HIS A 43 3.41 14.35 0.47
N LYS A 44 4.74 14.21 0.51
CA LYS A 44 5.66 15.24 -0.01
C LYS A 44 5.62 15.38 -1.53
N ALA A 45 5.56 14.26 -2.26
CA ALA A 45 5.46 14.29 -3.71
C ALA A 45 4.17 14.98 -4.15
N MET A 46 3.02 14.59 -3.57
CA MET A 46 1.74 15.26 -3.86
C MET A 46 1.79 16.76 -3.57
N LYS A 47 2.35 17.13 -2.41
CA LYS A 47 2.46 18.53 -2.00
C LYS A 47 3.32 19.36 -2.93
N ALA A 48 4.38 18.79 -3.51
CA ALA A 48 5.22 19.47 -4.51
C ALA A 48 4.46 19.79 -5.80
N HIS A 49 3.40 19.03 -6.11
CA HIS A 49 2.50 19.26 -7.25
C HIS A 49 1.23 20.02 -6.86
N ASN A 50 1.20 20.67 -5.69
CA ASN A 50 0.04 21.39 -5.15
C ASN A 50 -1.21 20.52 -4.93
N LEU A 51 -1.00 19.23 -4.67
CA LEU A 51 -2.04 18.27 -4.31
C LEU A 51 -1.91 17.90 -2.84
N ASP A 52 -3.04 17.62 -2.20
CA ASP A 52 -3.06 17.17 -0.81
C ASP A 52 -3.37 15.67 -0.71
N LEU A 53 -2.54 14.97 0.05
CA LEU A 53 -2.72 13.56 0.39
C LEU A 53 -2.19 13.40 1.81
N SER A 54 -3.08 13.18 2.78
CA SER A 54 -2.66 13.03 4.17
C SER A 54 -1.87 11.73 4.36
N PHE A 55 -1.13 11.63 5.46
CA PHE A 55 -0.40 10.39 5.78
C PHE A 55 -1.39 9.23 5.95
N GLU A 56 -2.49 9.45 6.66
CA GLU A 56 -3.56 8.47 6.89
C GLU A 56 -4.19 8.03 5.58
N GLU A 57 -4.43 8.95 4.64
CA GLU A 57 -4.96 8.59 3.33
C GLU A 57 -3.96 7.75 2.52
N ALA A 58 -2.66 8.03 2.64
CA ALA A 58 -1.63 7.19 2.02
C ALA A 58 -1.66 5.75 2.57
N TYR A 59 -1.92 5.55 3.86
CA TYR A 59 -2.17 4.22 4.44
C TYR A 59 -3.46 3.58 3.90
N LEU A 60 -4.55 4.34 3.73
CA LEU A 60 -5.79 3.83 3.14
C LEU A 60 -5.65 3.44 1.66
N HIS A 61 -4.57 3.85 1.00
CA HIS A 61 -4.25 3.53 -0.38
C HIS A 61 -3.11 2.51 -0.51
N GLU A 62 -2.62 1.96 0.59
CA GLU A 62 -1.68 0.84 0.59
C GLU A 62 -2.21 -0.33 -0.25
N GLY A 63 -1.32 -0.95 -1.03
CA GLY A 63 -1.64 -2.03 -1.96
C GLY A 63 -2.24 -1.59 -3.32
N ARG A 64 -2.58 -0.31 -3.51
CA ARG A 64 -3.00 0.23 -4.83
C ARG A 64 -1.79 0.48 -5.72
N THR A 65 -2.02 0.49 -7.03
CA THR A 65 -1.01 0.97 -7.98
C THR A 65 -0.76 2.46 -7.76
N GLY A 66 0.47 2.93 -8.05
CA GLY A 66 0.78 4.35 -7.98
C GLY A 66 -0.13 5.20 -8.89
N ALA A 67 -0.41 4.71 -10.09
CA ALA A 67 -1.29 5.36 -11.06
C ALA A 67 -2.73 5.53 -10.53
N ASP A 68 -3.29 4.50 -9.88
CA ASP A 68 -4.64 4.58 -9.33
C ASP A 68 -4.73 5.59 -8.19
N THR A 69 -3.76 5.58 -7.28
CA THR A 69 -3.66 6.57 -6.19
C THR A 69 -3.60 7.98 -6.75
N ILE A 70 -2.72 8.23 -7.74
CA ILE A 70 -2.60 9.53 -8.41
C ILE A 70 -3.93 9.96 -9.04
N ASN A 71 -4.58 9.06 -9.79
CA ASN A 71 -5.85 9.35 -10.43
C ASN A 71 -6.98 9.66 -9.44
N ILE A 72 -7.04 8.98 -8.29
CA ILE A 72 -8.03 9.28 -7.24
C ILE A 72 -7.87 10.73 -6.75
N ILE A 73 -6.64 11.15 -6.49
CA ILE A 73 -6.34 12.50 -5.99
C ILE A 73 -6.61 13.56 -7.05
N TYR A 74 -6.22 13.31 -8.31
CA TYR A 74 -6.52 14.19 -9.44
C TYR A 74 -8.03 14.35 -9.66
N LYS A 75 -8.80 13.26 -9.63
CA LYS A 75 -10.26 13.33 -9.76
C LYS A 75 -10.88 14.14 -8.64
N ARG A 76 -10.44 13.91 -7.40
CA ARG A 76 -10.99 14.58 -6.22
C ARG A 76 -10.67 16.09 -6.20
N GLN A 77 -9.46 16.49 -6.55
CA GLN A 77 -8.99 17.87 -6.32
C GLN A 77 -8.97 18.73 -7.60
N LEU A 78 -8.83 18.10 -8.77
CA LEU A 78 -8.75 18.78 -10.06
C LEU A 78 -9.92 18.43 -11.00
N ASN A 79 -10.82 17.54 -10.59
CA ASN A 79 -12.00 17.10 -11.37
C ASN A 79 -11.65 16.54 -12.77
N ARG A 80 -10.50 15.86 -12.88
CA ARG A 80 -10.05 15.17 -14.10
C ARG A 80 -9.13 13.99 -13.77
N GLU A 81 -8.85 13.16 -14.75
CA GLU A 81 -7.78 12.15 -14.66
C GLU A 81 -6.41 12.80 -14.86
N ALA A 82 -5.38 12.18 -14.27
CA ALA A 82 -4.00 12.51 -14.55
C ALA A 82 -3.61 11.99 -15.94
N SER A 83 -2.82 12.76 -16.69
CA SER A 83 -2.23 12.26 -17.93
C SER A 83 -1.16 11.19 -17.64
N PRO A 84 -0.80 10.36 -18.63
CA PRO A 84 0.31 9.40 -18.47
C PRO A 84 1.62 10.07 -18.02
N GLU A 85 1.94 11.24 -18.53
CA GLU A 85 3.14 12.00 -18.19
C GLU A 85 3.09 12.52 -16.75
N GLU A 86 1.92 12.96 -16.28
CA GLU A 86 1.71 13.37 -14.88
C GLU A 86 1.85 12.20 -13.91
N ILE A 87 1.31 11.03 -14.28
CA ILE A 87 1.45 9.79 -13.50
C ILE A 87 2.92 9.39 -13.41
N GLU A 88 3.64 9.38 -14.54
CA GLU A 88 5.06 9.03 -14.58
C GLU A 88 5.89 9.99 -13.74
N THR A 89 5.69 11.31 -13.92
CA THR A 89 6.41 12.35 -13.20
C THR A 89 6.18 12.24 -11.69
N MET A 90 4.92 12.16 -11.26
CA MET A 90 4.58 12.05 -9.83
C MET A 90 5.11 10.75 -9.21
N TYR A 91 5.02 9.63 -9.93
CA TYR A 91 5.52 8.36 -9.44
C TYR A 91 7.06 8.35 -9.34
N HIS A 92 7.74 8.99 -10.30
CA HIS A 92 9.17 9.23 -10.24
C HIS A 92 9.55 10.07 -9.02
N ASP A 93 8.88 11.21 -8.81
CA ASP A 93 9.16 12.11 -7.67
C ASP A 93 8.93 11.41 -6.32
N LYS A 94 7.84 10.63 -6.20
CA LYS A 94 7.59 9.80 -5.02
C LYS A 94 8.70 8.77 -4.81
N THR A 95 9.21 8.15 -5.87
CA THR A 95 10.28 7.14 -5.79
C THR A 95 11.60 7.79 -5.35
N VAL A 96 11.93 8.95 -5.92
CA VAL A 96 13.10 9.74 -5.51
C VAL A 96 12.98 10.16 -4.05
N GLU A 97 11.82 10.63 -3.61
CA GLU A 97 11.60 11.02 -2.21
C GLU A 97 11.69 9.82 -1.26
N PHE A 98 11.12 8.67 -1.63
CA PHE A 98 11.19 7.45 -0.83
C PHE A 98 12.65 7.00 -0.59
N ASN A 99 13.49 7.06 -1.61
CA ASN A 99 14.89 6.64 -1.54
C ASN A 99 15.78 7.59 -0.71
N LYS A 100 15.27 8.73 -0.24
CA LYS A 100 15.98 9.58 0.72
C LYS A 100 15.89 9.08 2.16
N TYR A 101 14.92 8.21 2.46
CA TYR A 101 14.76 7.65 3.80
C TYR A 101 15.71 6.47 4.03
N PRO A 102 16.05 6.18 5.29
CA PRO A 102 16.77 4.96 5.64
C PRO A 102 16.03 3.71 5.14
N LEU A 103 16.80 2.64 4.91
CA LEU A 103 16.22 1.33 4.56
C LEU A 103 15.25 0.90 5.67
N ALA A 104 14.06 0.48 5.26
CA ALA A 104 13.04 -0.01 6.18
C ALA A 104 13.54 -1.26 6.91
N GLU A 105 13.32 -1.31 8.22
CA GLU A 105 13.64 -2.48 9.01
C GLU A 105 12.63 -3.60 8.73
N ARG A 106 13.00 -4.84 9.08
CA ARG A 106 12.06 -5.97 9.03
C ARG A 106 11.01 -5.79 10.11
N MET A 107 9.76 -6.11 9.81
CA MET A 107 8.72 -6.17 10.83
C MET A 107 9.11 -7.16 11.94
N PRO A 108 8.93 -6.80 13.23
CA PRO A 108 9.19 -7.73 14.33
C PRO A 108 8.41 -9.05 14.16
N GLY A 109 9.11 -10.18 14.31
CA GLY A 109 8.52 -11.51 14.15
C GLY A 109 8.58 -12.09 12.72
N THR A 110 8.89 -11.29 11.70
CA THR A 110 8.97 -11.77 10.31
C THR A 110 10.00 -12.90 10.13
N LYS A 111 11.16 -12.80 10.81
CA LYS A 111 12.20 -13.84 10.74
C LYS A 111 11.78 -15.15 11.43
N ASP A 112 10.97 -15.08 12.47
CA ASP A 112 10.57 -16.27 13.22
C ASP A 112 9.39 -16.99 12.55
N LEU A 113 8.61 -16.25 11.76
CA LEU A 113 7.44 -16.76 11.03
C LEU A 113 7.80 -17.42 9.69
N LEU A 114 8.86 -16.95 9.01
CA LEU A 114 9.33 -17.42 7.70
C LEU A 114 10.43 -18.47 7.83
#